data_AF-A0A7W2TR97-F1
#
_entry.id   AF-A0A7W2TR97-F1
#
_cell.length_a   1.000
_cell.length_b   1.000
_cell.length_c   1.000
_cell.angle_alpha   90.00
_cell.angle_beta   90.00
_cell.angle_gamma   90.00
#
_symmetry.space_group_name_H-M   'P 1'
#
loop_
_entity.id
_entity.type
_entity.pdbx_description
1 polymer ?
#
loop_
_entity_poly.entity_id
_entity_poly.type
_entity_poly.pdbx_seq_one_letter_code
_entity_poly.pdbx_strand_id
1 'polypeptide(L)'
;MSNDISTSSSYLDSIRWQEKQVATSDGESDALTQEDFFSLLTQQLSYQDPSNPADNDQMIAQMTSFTMAQGISDLNSNFDTLATSMTSNSALQASTLVGKQALLESNTVDLNESGDAKGSIVAESAVESLTLSVTDASGQLVRTIDMGSQPAGAVRFAWDGNNESGERLPEGEYTLSAQGSTNGQFSSLPIATFKNIESVNINGSSGIIVNTKEGAVRLTDIAEIA
;
A
#
# COMPACT_ATOMS: atom_id res chain seq x y z
N MET A 1 -65.75 -34.62 -24.97
CA MET A 1 -65.70 -34.57 -26.44
C MET A 1 -64.43 -35.29 -26.86
N SER A 2 -64.58 -36.32 -27.69
CA SER A 2 -63.52 -36.95 -28.52
C SER A 2 -62.75 -35.89 -29.32
N ASN A 3 -61.57 -36.10 -29.91
CA ASN A 3 -60.92 -37.29 -30.44
C ASN A 3 -59.46 -36.95 -30.83
N ASP A 4 -58.57 -37.97 -30.84
CA ASP A 4 -57.37 -38.25 -31.68
C ASP A 4 -56.44 -37.08 -32.17
N ILE A 5 -55.13 -37.24 -32.41
CA ILE A 5 -54.40 -38.26 -33.18
C ILE A 5 -52.91 -38.19 -32.79
N SER A 6 -52.32 -39.36 -32.48
CA SER A 6 -50.89 -39.63 -32.61
C SER A 6 -50.58 -39.96 -34.07
N THR A 7 -49.63 -39.28 -34.70
CA THR A 7 -48.85 -39.83 -35.83
C THR A 7 -47.54 -39.07 -36.05
N SER A 8 -46.44 -39.69 -35.63
CA SER A 8 -45.22 -39.95 -36.40
C SER A 8 -44.63 -38.87 -37.32
N SER A 9 -43.44 -38.36 -36.96
CA SER A 9 -42.44 -37.87 -37.92
C SER A 9 -41.00 -37.87 -37.37
N SER A 10 -40.60 -38.98 -36.72
CA SER A 10 -39.23 -39.23 -36.24
C SER A 10 -38.21 -39.56 -37.36
N TYR A 11 -38.57 -39.39 -38.62
CA TYR A 11 -37.72 -39.69 -39.79
C TYR A 11 -37.24 -38.45 -40.55
N LEU A 12 -37.68 -37.25 -40.15
CA LEU A 12 -37.30 -36.00 -40.82
C LEU A 12 -36.18 -35.23 -40.11
N ASP A 13 -35.83 -35.62 -38.88
CA ASP A 13 -34.77 -34.96 -38.10
C ASP A 13 -33.36 -35.49 -38.44
N SER A 14 -33.26 -36.67 -39.06
CA SER A 14 -31.99 -37.30 -39.46
C SER A 14 -31.42 -36.78 -40.79
N ILE A 15 -32.07 -35.81 -41.44
CA ILE A 15 -31.62 -35.20 -42.71
C ILE A 15 -31.11 -33.76 -42.50
N ARG A 16 -31.18 -33.22 -41.28
CA ARG A 16 -30.53 -31.94 -40.98
C ARG A 16 -29.02 -32.15 -40.97
N TRP A 17 -28.38 -31.53 -41.95
CA TRP A 17 -26.95 -31.44 -42.14
C TRP A 17 -26.27 -31.08 -40.81
N GLN A 18 -25.55 -32.05 -40.24
CA GLN A 18 -24.75 -31.84 -39.03
C GLN A 18 -23.50 -31.08 -39.46
N GLU A 19 -23.55 -29.76 -39.29
CA GLU A 19 -22.37 -28.92 -39.43
C GLU A 19 -21.32 -29.42 -38.44
N LYS A 20 -20.27 -30.04 -38.99
CA LYS A 20 -19.15 -30.57 -38.23
C LYS A 20 -18.48 -29.37 -37.58
N GLN A 21 -18.75 -29.15 -36.30
CA GLN A 21 -18.05 -28.14 -35.51
C GLN A 21 -16.55 -28.49 -35.55
N VAL A 22 -15.81 -27.71 -36.32
CA VAL A 22 -14.36 -27.67 -36.24
C VAL A 22 -14.07 -27.11 -34.86
N ALA A 23 -13.44 -27.91 -34.01
CA ALA A 23 -12.90 -27.40 -32.75
C ALA A 23 -11.87 -26.33 -33.11
N THR A 24 -12.23 -25.07 -32.93
CA THR A 24 -11.27 -23.99 -32.79
C THR A 24 -10.53 -24.23 -31.49
N SER A 25 -9.32 -24.77 -31.57
CA SER A 25 -8.36 -24.76 -30.48
C SER A 25 -8.03 -23.30 -30.17
N ASP A 26 -8.65 -22.77 -29.13
CA ASP A 26 -8.23 -21.53 -28.49
C ASP A 26 -6.80 -21.71 -27.99
N GLY A 27 -5.86 -20.94 -28.55
CA GLY A 27 -4.64 -20.52 -27.85
C GLY A 27 -3.45 -21.47 -27.88
N GLU A 28 -3.27 -22.31 -28.90
CA GLU A 28 -1.96 -22.94 -29.12
C GLU A 28 -1.07 -21.98 -29.92
N SER A 29 0.00 -21.53 -29.29
CA SER A 29 1.02 -20.65 -29.85
C SER A 29 1.48 -21.13 -31.22
N ASP A 30 1.17 -20.37 -32.27
CA ASP A 30 1.72 -20.51 -33.63
C ASP A 30 3.23 -20.18 -33.70
N ALA A 31 3.90 -20.22 -32.56
CA ALA A 31 5.33 -20.05 -32.41
C ALA A 31 5.95 -21.44 -32.31
N LEU A 32 6.83 -21.77 -33.26
CA LEU A 32 7.68 -22.95 -33.20
C LEU A 32 8.34 -23.01 -31.82
N THR A 33 7.98 -24.03 -31.03
CA THR A 33 8.62 -24.23 -29.74
C THR A 33 10.07 -24.65 -29.97
N GLN A 34 10.93 -24.43 -28.97
CA GLN A 34 12.31 -24.89 -29.02
C GLN A 34 12.41 -26.41 -29.30
N GLU A 35 11.42 -27.17 -28.82
CA GLU A 35 11.28 -28.61 -29.04
C GLU A 35 10.89 -28.96 -30.48
N ASP A 36 9.98 -28.21 -31.10
CA ASP A 36 9.61 -28.39 -32.52
C ASP A 36 10.79 -28.06 -33.45
N PHE A 37 11.60 -27.06 -33.09
CA PHE A 37 12.81 -26.75 -33.84
C PHE A 37 13.90 -27.79 -33.69
N PHE A 38 14.15 -28.30 -32.47
CA PHE A 38 15.11 -29.39 -32.31
C PHE A 38 14.69 -30.63 -33.08
N SER A 39 13.38 -30.94 -33.11
CA SER A 39 12.82 -32.02 -33.93
C SER A 39 13.09 -31.81 -35.42
N LEU A 40 12.79 -30.62 -35.95
CA LEU A 40 13.05 -30.27 -37.35
C LEU A 40 14.56 -30.27 -37.68
N LEU A 41 15.41 -29.80 -36.77
CA LEU A 41 16.87 -29.81 -36.91
C LEU A 41 17.44 -31.23 -36.95
N THR A 42 16.97 -32.15 -36.08
CA THR A 42 17.34 -33.58 -36.15
C THR A 42 16.86 -34.23 -37.45
N GLN A 43 15.65 -33.88 -37.91
CA GLN A 43 15.09 -34.42 -39.14
C GLN A 43 15.89 -33.94 -40.37
N GLN A 44 16.27 -32.66 -40.43
CA GLN A 44 17.12 -32.11 -41.49
C GLN A 44 18.54 -32.67 -41.46
N LEU A 45 19.17 -32.83 -40.29
CA LEU A 45 20.49 -33.47 -40.17
C LEU A 45 20.50 -34.92 -40.67
N SER A 46 19.39 -35.65 -40.53
CA SER A 46 19.27 -37.04 -41.04
C SER A 46 19.16 -37.14 -42.57
N TYR A 47 18.80 -36.04 -43.25
CA TYR A 47 18.51 -36.00 -44.69
C TYR A 47 19.41 -35.04 -45.50
N GLN A 48 20.45 -34.46 -44.89
CA GLN A 48 21.39 -33.55 -45.57
C GLN A 48 22.45 -34.30 -46.40
N ASP A 49 22.72 -33.80 -47.60
CA ASP A 49 23.85 -34.21 -48.43
C ASP A 49 25.14 -33.54 -47.88
N PRO A 50 26.21 -34.30 -47.57
CA PRO A 50 27.44 -33.79 -46.95
C PRO A 50 28.19 -32.73 -47.78
N SER A 51 27.79 -32.46 -49.02
CA SER A 51 28.48 -31.53 -49.92
C SER A 51 28.03 -30.07 -49.84
N ASN A 52 26.96 -29.72 -49.12
CA ASN A 52 26.49 -28.31 -49.02
C ASN A 52 25.82 -27.95 -47.66
N PRO A 53 26.60 -27.70 -46.60
CA PRO A 53 26.10 -27.56 -45.21
C PRO A 53 25.46 -26.21 -44.85
N ALA A 54 25.35 -25.26 -45.78
CA ALA A 54 25.01 -23.86 -45.47
C ALA A 54 23.50 -23.57 -45.64
N ASP A 55 22.75 -23.65 -44.54
CA ASP A 55 21.50 -22.88 -44.27
C ASP A 55 20.97 -23.06 -42.82
N ASN A 56 21.62 -23.90 -41.99
CA ASN A 56 21.21 -24.09 -40.58
C ASN A 56 21.62 -22.92 -39.66
N ASP A 57 22.71 -22.21 -39.97
CA ASP A 57 23.26 -21.16 -39.08
C ASP A 57 22.31 -19.96 -38.94
N GLN A 58 21.62 -19.58 -40.02
CA GLN A 58 20.69 -18.44 -40.02
C GLN A 58 19.42 -18.76 -39.23
N MET A 59 18.95 -20.01 -39.29
CA MET A 59 17.81 -20.49 -38.52
C MET A 59 18.14 -20.64 -37.03
N ILE A 60 19.34 -21.13 -36.70
CA ILE A 60 19.86 -21.17 -35.33
C ILE A 60 20.02 -19.76 -34.74
N ALA A 61 20.51 -18.79 -35.53
CA ALA A 61 20.60 -17.40 -35.11
C ALA A 61 19.22 -16.76 -34.84
N GLN A 62 18.23 -17.06 -35.68
CA GLN A 62 16.85 -16.61 -35.50
C GLN A 62 16.20 -17.25 -34.25
N MET A 63 16.40 -18.55 -34.04
CA MET A 63 15.96 -19.28 -32.83
C MET A 63 16.61 -18.77 -31.55
N THR A 64 17.91 -18.49 -31.59
CA THR A 64 18.64 -17.90 -30.46
C THR A 64 18.07 -16.52 -30.13
N SER A 65 17.76 -15.72 -31.16
CA SER A 65 17.11 -14.42 -30.99
C SER A 65 15.71 -14.55 -30.38
N PHE A 66 14.92 -15.54 -30.81
CA PHE A 66 13.61 -15.84 -30.21
C PHE A 66 13.73 -16.33 -28.76
N THR A 67 14.69 -17.20 -28.46
CA THR A 67 14.95 -17.71 -27.10
C THR A 67 15.39 -16.58 -26.17
N MET A 68 16.24 -15.66 -26.66
CA MET A 68 16.62 -14.46 -25.91
C MET A 68 15.42 -13.53 -25.68
N ALA A 69 14.58 -13.31 -26.69
CA ALA A 69 13.38 -12.50 -26.55
C ALA A 69 12.39 -13.12 -25.55
N GLN A 70 12.19 -14.43 -25.60
CA GLN A 70 11.38 -15.17 -24.64
C GLN A 70 11.96 -15.07 -23.23
N GLY A 71 13.29 -15.25 -23.08
CA GLY A 71 13.96 -15.09 -21.79
C GLY A 71 13.80 -13.69 -21.21
N ILE A 72 13.83 -12.64 -22.03
CA ILE A 72 13.54 -11.25 -21.59
C ILE A 72 12.07 -11.10 -21.19
N SER A 73 11.15 -11.72 -21.94
CA SER A 73 9.72 -11.73 -21.61
C SER A 73 9.45 -12.41 -20.26
N ASP A 74 10.05 -13.57 -20.04
CA ASP A 74 9.95 -14.34 -18.79
C ASP A 74 10.57 -13.55 -17.62
N LEU A 75 11.69 -12.86 -17.85
CA LEU A 75 12.28 -11.97 -16.86
C LEU A 75 11.32 -10.84 -16.47
N ASN A 76 10.69 -10.18 -17.44
CA ASN A 76 9.71 -9.12 -17.16
C ASN A 76 8.52 -9.67 -16.36
N SER A 77 7.98 -10.84 -16.73
CA SER A 77 6.89 -11.49 -15.98
C SER A 77 7.28 -11.83 -14.54
N ASN A 78 8.52 -12.32 -14.33
CA ASN A 78 9.06 -12.57 -13.00
C ASN A 78 9.25 -11.27 -12.20
N PHE A 79 9.65 -10.17 -12.86
CA PHE A 79 9.73 -8.85 -12.23
C PHE A 79 8.37 -8.31 -11.82
N ASP A 80 7.33 -8.48 -12.64
CA ASP A 80 5.96 -8.08 -12.29
C ASP A 80 5.42 -8.90 -11.11
N THR A 81 5.72 -10.19 -11.08
CA THR A 81 5.38 -11.08 -9.96
C THR A 81 6.10 -10.67 -8.67
N LEU A 82 7.39 -10.31 -8.78
CA LEU A 82 8.16 -9.80 -7.65
C LEU A 82 7.61 -8.46 -7.16
N ALA A 83 7.31 -7.52 -8.05
CA ALA A 83 6.72 -6.23 -7.71
C ALA A 83 5.38 -6.42 -6.98
N THR A 84 4.51 -7.30 -7.48
CA THR A 84 3.24 -7.65 -6.83
C THR A 84 3.44 -8.27 -5.45
N SER A 85 4.44 -9.14 -5.29
CA SER A 85 4.80 -9.74 -4.01
C SER A 85 5.32 -8.70 -3.02
N MET A 86 6.13 -7.74 -3.48
CA MET A 86 6.59 -6.61 -2.66
C MET A 86 5.43 -5.71 -2.24
N THR A 87 4.50 -5.38 -3.14
CA THR A 87 3.29 -4.61 -2.80
C THR A 87 2.43 -5.36 -1.77
N SER A 88 2.26 -6.68 -1.91
CA SER A 88 1.52 -7.51 -0.96
C SER A 88 2.19 -7.52 0.43
N ASN A 89 3.52 -7.56 0.49
CA ASN A 89 4.25 -7.47 1.76
C ASN A 89 4.12 -6.08 2.41
N SER A 90 4.18 -5.01 1.61
CA SER A 90 3.88 -3.65 2.08
C SER A 90 2.45 -3.54 2.60
N ALA A 91 1.49 -4.24 1.97
CA ALA A 91 0.11 -4.29 2.45
C ALA A 91 -0.03 -4.95 3.82
N LEU A 92 0.68 -6.05 4.03
CA LEU A 92 0.71 -6.73 5.32
C LEU A 92 1.28 -5.81 6.41
N GLN A 93 2.41 -5.14 6.13
CA GLN A 93 2.99 -4.17 7.06
C GLN A 93 2.02 -3.02 7.37
N ALA A 94 1.42 -2.43 6.33
CA ALA A 94 0.39 -1.40 6.45
C ALA A 94 -0.80 -1.84 7.30
N SER A 95 -1.26 -3.09 7.16
CA SER A 95 -2.40 -3.61 7.92
C SER A 95 -2.15 -3.62 9.44
N THR A 96 -0.89 -3.80 9.86
CA THR A 96 -0.52 -3.76 11.28
C THR A 96 -0.56 -2.35 11.89
N LEU A 97 -0.63 -1.32 11.05
CA LEU A 97 -0.70 0.07 11.47
C LEU A 97 -2.12 0.52 11.79
N VAL A 98 -3.14 -0.11 11.21
CA VAL A 98 -4.54 0.26 11.49
C VAL A 98 -4.85 0.00 12.97
N GLY A 99 -5.41 1.00 13.65
CA GLY A 99 -5.68 0.96 15.09
C GLY A 99 -4.48 1.31 15.98
N LYS A 100 -3.28 1.48 15.41
CA LYS A 100 -2.13 2.09 16.11
C LYS A 100 -2.26 3.61 16.15
N GLN A 101 -1.38 4.26 16.90
CA GLN A 101 -1.33 5.72 16.99
C GLN A 101 -0.08 6.26 16.29
N ALA A 102 -0.24 7.24 15.41
CA ALA A 102 0.84 7.97 14.76
C ALA A 102 1.08 9.30 15.48
N LEU A 103 2.34 9.64 15.75
CA LEU A 103 2.71 10.97 16.23
C LEU A 103 2.81 11.93 15.04
N LEU A 104 1.85 12.85 14.95
CA LEU A 104 1.73 13.81 13.85
C LEU A 104 1.85 15.24 14.40
N GLU A 105 2.43 16.14 13.61
CA GLU A 105 2.44 17.57 13.93
C GLU A 105 0.99 18.08 13.95
N SER A 106 0.47 18.31 15.15
CA SER A 106 -0.89 18.71 15.43
C SER A 106 -0.92 19.29 16.83
N ASN A 107 -1.67 20.37 16.99
CA ASN A 107 -1.88 21.03 18.26
C ASN A 107 -3.21 20.61 18.91
N THR A 108 -3.94 19.63 18.36
CA THR A 108 -5.18 19.14 18.95
C THR A 108 -4.97 17.75 19.54
N VAL A 109 -5.70 17.45 20.61
CA VAL A 109 -5.73 16.11 21.20
C VAL A 109 -7.16 15.73 21.56
N ASP A 110 -7.52 14.48 21.28
CA ASP A 110 -8.80 13.91 21.70
C ASP A 110 -8.65 13.33 23.11
N LEU A 111 -9.43 13.85 24.05
CA LEU A 111 -9.52 13.35 25.42
C LEU A 111 -10.65 12.31 25.51
N ASN A 112 -10.32 11.10 25.96
CA ASN A 112 -11.28 10.03 26.24
C ASN A 112 -11.78 10.10 27.70
N GLU A 113 -12.74 9.27 28.09
CA GLU A 113 -13.29 9.19 29.46
C GLU A 113 -12.18 8.95 30.49
N SER A 114 -11.15 8.19 30.11
CA SER A 114 -10.01 7.85 30.95
C SER A 114 -8.70 7.86 30.17
N GLY A 115 -7.58 7.83 30.90
CA GLY A 115 -6.23 7.84 30.34
C GLY A 115 -5.70 9.23 30.01
N ASP A 116 -4.46 9.27 29.56
CA ASP A 116 -3.70 10.49 29.36
C ASP A 116 -3.59 10.84 27.88
N ALA A 117 -3.75 12.13 27.58
CA ALA A 117 -3.38 12.73 26.31
C ALA A 117 -1.86 12.90 26.24
N LYS A 118 -1.20 12.26 25.27
CA LYS A 118 0.27 12.25 25.15
C LYS A 118 0.72 12.89 23.85
N GLY A 119 1.92 13.44 23.86
CA GLY A 119 2.54 14.01 22.68
C GLY A 119 3.99 14.42 22.90
N SER A 120 4.50 15.19 21.96
CA SER A 120 5.84 15.77 22.02
C SER A 120 5.78 17.23 21.61
N ILE A 121 6.58 18.06 22.28
CA ILE A 121 6.91 19.41 21.86
C ILE A 121 8.31 19.36 21.24
N VAL A 122 8.55 20.11 20.17
CA VAL A 122 9.87 20.17 19.54
C VAL A 122 10.52 21.52 19.83
N ALA A 123 11.63 21.50 20.56
CA ALA A 123 12.43 22.69 20.83
C ALA A 123 13.66 22.70 19.91
N GLU A 124 13.77 23.66 19.00
CA GLU A 124 14.93 23.74 18.08
C GLU A 124 16.24 24.07 18.81
N SER A 125 16.14 24.76 19.95
CA SER A 125 17.26 25.09 20.83
C SER A 125 16.84 24.91 22.29
N ALA A 126 17.80 24.92 23.22
CA ALA A 126 17.48 24.83 24.63
C ALA A 126 16.62 26.03 25.09
N VAL A 127 15.60 25.75 25.91
CA VAL A 127 14.69 26.74 26.47
C VAL A 127 14.87 26.83 27.98
N GLU A 128 14.83 28.05 28.52
CA GLU A 128 14.93 28.37 29.94
C GLU A 128 13.65 28.04 30.70
N SER A 129 12.51 28.16 30.01
CA SER A 129 11.19 27.73 30.49
C SER A 129 10.37 27.21 29.32
N LEU A 130 9.51 26.23 29.61
CA LEU A 130 8.55 25.66 28.68
C LEU A 130 7.23 25.51 29.40
N THR A 131 6.17 26.07 28.82
CA THR A 131 4.82 25.97 29.35
C THR A 131 3.90 25.41 28.28
N LEU A 132 3.16 24.36 28.62
CA LEU A 132 2.10 23.80 27.80
C LEU A 132 0.74 24.25 28.34
N SER A 133 -0.03 24.93 27.52
CA SER A 133 -1.38 25.40 27.82
C SER A 133 -2.40 24.55 27.08
N VAL A 134 -3.45 24.15 27.77
CA VAL A 134 -4.57 23.37 27.23
C VAL A 134 -5.82 24.22 27.25
N THR A 135 -6.49 24.35 26.11
CA THR A 135 -7.75 25.08 25.96
C THR A 135 -8.85 24.17 25.46
N ASP A 136 -10.08 24.41 25.93
CA ASP A 136 -11.27 23.71 25.42
C ASP A 136 -11.75 24.27 24.07
N ALA A 137 -12.83 23.69 23.54
CA ALA A 137 -13.44 24.11 22.27
C ALA A 137 -13.98 25.56 22.26
N SER A 138 -14.17 26.18 23.43
CA SER A 138 -14.56 27.59 23.55
C SER A 138 -13.35 28.54 23.58
N GLY A 139 -12.13 27.98 23.61
CA GLY A 139 -10.88 28.73 23.77
C GLY A 139 -10.57 29.08 25.23
N GLN A 140 -11.32 28.56 26.20
CA GLN A 140 -11.04 28.78 27.61
C GLN A 140 -9.84 27.94 28.04
N LEU A 141 -8.88 28.57 28.73
CA LEU A 141 -7.75 27.88 29.36
C LEU A 141 -8.25 26.98 30.49
N VAL A 142 -8.01 25.68 30.38
CA VAL A 142 -8.45 24.68 31.37
C VAL A 142 -7.31 24.11 32.19
N ARG A 143 -6.09 24.09 31.63
CA ARG A 143 -4.90 23.58 32.31
C ARG A 143 -3.64 24.25 31.79
N THR A 144 -2.70 24.51 32.68
CA THR A 144 -1.33 24.88 32.37
C THR A 144 -0.37 23.86 33.00
N ILE A 145 0.62 23.43 32.22
CA ILE A 145 1.66 22.49 32.64
C ILE A 145 3.00 23.20 32.47
N ASP A 146 3.62 23.54 33.58
CA ASP A 146 4.99 24.06 33.60
C ASP A 146 5.97 22.89 33.49
N MET A 147 6.76 22.89 32.42
CA MET A 147 7.77 21.89 32.11
C MET A 147 9.19 22.39 32.41
N GLY A 148 9.34 23.63 32.88
CA GLY A 148 10.63 24.21 33.25
C GLY A 148 11.62 24.32 32.09
N SER A 149 12.92 24.35 32.39
CA SER A 149 13.96 24.37 31.36
C SER A 149 14.08 23.02 30.67
N GLN A 150 14.23 23.05 29.34
CA GLN A 150 14.35 21.86 28.51
C GLN A 150 15.50 22.01 27.51
N PRO A 151 16.24 20.93 27.20
CA PRO A 151 17.24 20.96 26.14
C PRO A 151 16.58 21.05 24.76
N ALA A 152 17.41 21.30 23.73
CA ALA A 152 16.97 21.16 22.35
C ALA A 152 16.54 19.71 22.06
N GLY A 153 15.50 19.53 21.25
CA GLY A 153 14.98 18.24 20.80
C GLY A 153 13.51 18.01 21.15
N ALA A 154 13.12 16.74 21.12
CA ALA A 154 11.76 16.30 21.42
C ALA A 154 11.54 16.19 22.94
N VAL A 155 10.60 16.96 23.46
CA VAL A 155 10.19 16.96 24.87
C VAL A 155 8.82 16.30 24.99
N ARG A 156 8.76 15.14 25.66
CA ARG A 156 7.49 14.42 25.86
C ARG A 156 6.64 15.07 26.92
N PHE A 157 5.33 15.10 26.70
CA PHE A 157 4.36 15.51 27.70
C PHE A 157 3.24 14.46 27.82
N ALA A 158 2.58 14.47 28.97
CA ALA A 158 1.36 13.74 29.22
C ALA A 158 0.42 14.65 30.02
N TRP A 159 -0.82 14.77 29.56
CA TRP A 159 -1.89 15.46 30.24
C TRP A 159 -2.94 14.46 30.69
N ASP A 160 -3.20 14.44 31.98
CA ASP A 160 -4.12 13.54 32.68
C ASP A 160 -5.60 13.92 32.48
N GLY A 161 -5.92 14.81 31.54
CA GLY A 161 -7.29 15.26 31.27
C GLY A 161 -7.93 16.12 32.36
N ASN A 162 -7.19 16.49 33.40
CA ASN A 162 -7.72 17.25 34.52
C ASN A 162 -7.48 18.76 34.33
N ASN A 163 -8.40 19.56 34.84
CA ASN A 163 -8.24 21.02 34.92
C ASN A 163 -7.32 21.44 36.08
N GLU A 164 -7.14 22.75 36.28
CA GLU A 164 -6.38 23.31 37.43
C GLU A 164 -6.94 22.93 38.80
N SER A 165 -8.24 22.64 38.90
CA SER A 165 -8.88 22.21 40.16
C SER A 165 -8.75 20.70 40.42
N GLY A 166 -8.12 19.96 39.50
CA GLY A 166 -7.97 18.51 39.59
C GLY A 166 -9.22 17.72 39.16
N GLU A 167 -10.21 18.39 38.55
CA GLU A 167 -11.42 17.73 38.06
C GLU A 167 -11.19 17.24 36.62
N ARG A 168 -11.61 15.99 36.34
CA ARG A 168 -11.53 15.41 35.01
C ARG A 168 -12.49 16.15 34.08
N LEU A 169 -11.96 16.57 32.94
CA LEU A 169 -12.75 17.23 31.92
C LEU A 169 -13.55 16.22 31.07
N PRO A 170 -14.66 16.64 30.44
CA PRO A 170 -15.44 15.81 29.53
C PRO A 170 -14.63 15.29 28.34
N GLU A 171 -15.12 14.22 27.72
CA GLU A 171 -14.57 13.75 26.44
C GLU A 171 -14.72 14.83 25.36
N GLY A 172 -13.70 14.97 24.52
CA GLY A 172 -13.72 15.95 23.45
C GLY A 172 -12.34 16.32 22.94
N GLU A 173 -12.33 17.18 21.94
CA GLU A 173 -11.10 17.72 21.37
C GLU A 173 -10.66 18.95 22.15
N TYR A 174 -9.39 18.97 22.52
CA TYR A 174 -8.73 20.08 23.21
C TYR A 174 -7.57 20.61 22.35
N THR A 175 -7.34 21.91 22.42
CA THR A 175 -6.21 22.55 21.74
C THR A 175 -5.08 22.78 22.72
N LEU A 176 -3.86 22.52 22.25
CA LEU A 176 -2.62 22.63 22.97
C LEU A 176 -1.81 23.81 22.40
N SER A 177 -1.14 24.55 23.26
CA SER A 177 -0.19 25.59 22.86
C SER A 177 1.04 25.50 23.73
N ALA A 178 2.21 25.36 23.12
CA ALA A 178 3.48 25.29 23.82
C ALA A 178 4.25 26.60 23.61
N GLN A 179 4.69 27.21 24.70
CA GLN A 179 5.48 28.44 24.68
C GLN A 179 6.78 28.22 25.44
N GLY A 180 7.90 28.46 24.76
CA GLY A 180 9.24 28.37 25.34
C GLY A 180 9.92 29.72 25.42
N SER A 181 10.82 29.91 26.39
CA SER A 181 11.69 31.10 26.49
C SER A 181 13.14 30.76 26.15
N THR A 182 13.77 31.53 25.28
CA THR A 182 15.22 31.46 25.01
C THR A 182 15.80 32.86 25.13
N ASN A 183 16.79 33.05 26.03
CA ASN A 183 17.37 34.37 26.35
C ASN A 183 16.31 35.42 26.75
N GLY A 184 15.29 35.01 27.51
CA GLY A 184 14.17 35.86 27.91
C GLY A 184 13.17 36.24 26.81
N GLN A 185 13.29 35.69 25.58
CA GLN A 185 12.31 35.87 24.51
C GLN A 185 11.40 34.64 24.39
N PHE A 186 10.09 34.86 24.43
CA PHE A 186 9.10 33.80 24.29
C PHE A 186 8.75 33.54 22.82
N SER A 187 8.68 32.27 22.44
CA SER A 187 8.24 31.81 21.12
C SER A 187 7.30 30.61 21.24
N SER A 188 6.44 30.43 20.23
CA SER A 188 5.62 29.22 20.12
C SER A 188 6.46 28.07 19.62
N LEU A 189 6.29 26.89 20.22
CA LEU A 189 6.98 25.67 19.80
C LEU A 189 6.01 24.73 19.07
N PRO A 190 6.45 24.01 18.02
CA PRO A 190 5.64 22.99 17.37
C PRO A 190 5.26 21.87 18.35
N ILE A 191 4.02 21.38 18.21
CA ILE A 191 3.48 20.28 18.99
C ILE A 191 3.15 19.13 18.03
N ALA A 192 3.44 17.92 18.45
CA ALA A 192 2.97 16.71 17.82
C ALA A 192 2.17 15.87 18.82
N THR A 193 1.01 15.37 18.40
CA THR A 193 0.10 14.55 19.22
C THR A 193 -0.15 13.21 18.57
N PHE A 194 -0.49 12.21 19.39
CA PHE A 194 -0.85 10.89 18.89
C PHE A 194 -2.25 10.90 18.28
N LYS A 195 -2.35 10.43 17.04
CA LYS A 195 -3.59 10.31 16.28
C LYS A 195 -3.82 8.86 15.89
N ASN A 196 -5.04 8.38 16.09
CA ASN A 196 -5.41 7.03 15.71
C ASN A 196 -5.35 6.87 14.19
N ILE A 197 -4.75 5.77 13.75
CA ILE A 197 -4.70 5.38 12.34
C ILE A 197 -6.00 4.65 12.01
N GLU A 198 -6.83 5.28 11.18
CA GLU A 198 -8.15 4.75 10.81
C GLU A 198 -8.06 3.78 9.63
N SER A 199 -7.21 4.10 8.66
CA SER A 199 -6.99 3.25 7.49
C SER A 199 -5.64 3.53 6.86
N VAL A 200 -5.23 2.64 5.96
CA VAL A 200 -3.99 2.77 5.22
C VAL A 200 -4.25 2.50 3.75
N ASN A 201 -3.72 3.36 2.89
CA ASN A 201 -3.75 3.21 1.44
C ASN A 201 -2.34 2.88 0.94
N ILE A 202 -2.25 1.94 0.00
CA ILE A 202 -0.99 1.51 -0.59
C ILE A 202 -1.02 1.93 -2.05
N ASN A 203 -0.25 2.96 -2.37
CA ASN A 203 -0.22 3.50 -3.72
C ASN A 203 1.09 3.11 -4.42
N GLY A 204 1.35 1.81 -4.58
CA GLY A 204 2.50 1.29 -5.32
C GLY A 204 3.80 2.08 -5.10
N SER A 205 4.22 2.84 -6.13
CA SER A 205 5.43 3.68 -6.13
C SER A 205 5.42 4.86 -5.15
N SER A 206 4.26 5.33 -4.70
CA SER A 206 4.08 6.43 -3.74
C SER A 206 4.15 5.96 -2.27
N GLY A 207 4.35 4.65 -2.04
CA GLY A 207 4.50 4.08 -0.72
C GLY A 207 3.18 3.94 0.05
N ILE A 208 3.30 3.92 1.38
CA ILE A 208 2.20 3.72 2.31
C ILE A 208 1.69 5.09 2.77
N ILE A 209 0.38 5.34 2.61
CA ILE A 209 -0.32 6.52 3.09
C ILE A 209 -1.22 6.12 4.25
N VAL A 210 -1.03 6.76 5.38
CA VAL A 210 -1.79 6.55 6.61
C VAL A 210 -2.87 7.62 6.69
N ASN A 211 -4.12 7.22 6.90
CA ASN A 211 -5.23 8.14 7.08
C ASN A 211 -5.58 8.21 8.58
N THR A 212 -5.63 9.44 9.08
CA THR A 212 -6.06 9.77 10.44
C THR A 212 -7.19 10.81 10.35
N LYS A 213 -7.81 11.12 11.49
CA LYS A 213 -8.77 12.23 11.60
C LYS A 213 -8.22 13.58 11.11
N GLU A 214 -6.90 13.80 11.21
CA GLU A 214 -6.22 15.03 10.72
C GLU A 214 -5.98 15.02 9.20
N GLY A 215 -6.20 13.88 8.54
CA GLY A 215 -5.99 13.71 7.11
C GLY A 215 -5.02 12.59 6.74
N ALA A 216 -4.68 12.56 5.46
CA ALA A 216 -3.80 11.56 4.86
C ALA A 216 -2.33 12.03 4.92
N VAL A 217 -1.46 11.23 5.52
CA VAL A 217 -0.03 11.50 5.69
C VAL A 217 0.78 10.32 5.17
N ARG A 218 1.94 10.56 4.55
CA ARG A 218 2.83 9.46 4.15
C ARG A 218 3.46 8.84 5.39
N LEU A 219 3.61 7.52 5.40
CA LEU A 219 4.25 6.79 6.49
C LEU A 219 5.66 7.32 6.82
N THR A 220 6.39 7.81 5.83
CA THR A 220 7.74 8.39 5.97
C THR A 220 7.76 9.73 6.71
N ASP A 221 6.64 10.43 6.75
CA ASP A 221 6.51 11.76 7.34
C ASP A 221 6.01 11.66 8.81
N ILE A 222 5.70 10.45 9.28
CA ILE A 222 5.26 10.15 10.65
C ILE A 222 6.48 10.04 11.55
N ALA A 223 6.50 10.81 12.64
CA ALA A 223 7.63 10.83 13.56
C ALA A 223 7.75 9.53 14.38
N GLU A 224 6.63 8.93 14.76
CA GLU A 224 6.58 7.71 15.58
C GLU A 224 5.24 6.98 15.44
N ILE A 225 5.24 5.67 15.64
CA ILE A 225 4.03 4.85 15.72
C ILE A 225 4.05 4.03 17.02
N ALA A 226 2.94 4.06 17.77
CA ALA A 226 2.70 3.26 18.98
C ALA A 226 1.59 2.23 18.76
#